data_AF-A0AAE2C0T3-F1
#
_entry.id   AF-A0AAE2C0T3-F1
#
_cell.length_a   1.000
_cell.length_b   1.000
_cell.length_c   1.000
_cell.angle_alpha   90.00
_cell.angle_beta   90.00
_cell.angle_gamma   90.00
#
_symmetry.space_group_name_H-M   'P 1'
#
loop_
_entity.id
_entity.type
_entity.pdbx_description
1 polymer ?
#
loop_
_entity_poly.entity_id
_entity_poly.type
_entity_poly.pdbx_seq_one_letter_code
_entity_poly.pdbx_strand_id
1 'polypeptide(L)'
;MILKNTTGPIMELNAYGLWVYDAVTALATAIENIALLNSTLFDINIMRNGTDKRLRISTFGPQLLNELSRTKFRGLSGDFELVDGKLKQSTFEIFNVIGNGEKSVGYWIQNRGITGELNSTGTTMYTTSTKELKSITWPGDSVIRPKGWAIPTTGKLRVGIPWKHGFTEFVDVTIDSATKHTNATGFR
;
A
#
# COMPACT_ATOMS: atom_id res chain seq x y z
N MET A 1 14.01 40.93 -5.68
CA MET A 1 13.09 40.67 -4.54
C MET A 1 13.95 40.23 -3.37
N ILE A 2 14.06 41.06 -2.33
CA ILE A 2 14.93 40.82 -1.18
C ILE A 2 14.20 39.83 -0.25
N LEU A 3 14.71 38.61 -0.14
CA LEU A 3 14.22 37.64 0.83
C LEU A 3 14.63 38.11 2.24
N LYS A 4 13.65 38.61 3.00
CA LYS A 4 13.84 38.83 4.43
C LYS A 4 14.01 37.47 5.09
N ASN A 5 15.13 37.27 5.79
CA ASN A 5 15.39 36.07 6.56
C ASN A 5 14.46 36.02 7.77
N THR A 6 13.34 35.31 7.65
CA THR A 6 12.44 35.02 8.76
C THR A 6 13.09 33.96 9.65
N THR A 7 13.71 34.40 10.75
CA THR A 7 14.08 33.55 11.88
C THR A 7 12.81 33.10 12.61
N GLY A 8 12.09 32.16 12.02
CA GLY A 8 11.19 31.27 12.74
C GLY A 8 11.98 30.05 13.25
N PRO A 9 11.43 29.24 14.18
CA PRO A 9 12.02 27.95 14.51
C PRO A 9 12.25 27.19 13.20
N ILE A 10 13.48 26.69 12.99
CA ILE A 10 13.82 25.87 11.84
C ILE A 10 12.83 24.70 11.85
N MET A 11 11.86 24.73 10.93
CA MET A 11 10.90 23.64 10.79
C MET A 11 11.73 22.41 10.44
N GLU A 12 11.83 21.45 11.36
CA GLU A 12 12.56 20.22 11.12
C GLU A 12 12.07 19.62 9.80
N LEU A 13 13.04 19.28 8.94
CA LEU A 13 12.81 18.71 7.63
C LEU A 13 12.03 17.41 7.80
N ASN A 14 10.73 17.46 7.58
CA ASN A 14 9.86 16.29 7.60
C ASN A 14 9.68 15.73 6.18
N ALA A 15 9.25 14.47 6.09
CA ALA A 15 9.05 13.79 4.81
C ALA A 15 8.11 14.56 3.86
N TYR A 16 7.13 15.29 4.41
CA TYR A 16 6.20 16.10 3.62
C TYR A 16 6.90 17.27 2.92
N GLY A 17 7.84 17.95 3.59
CA GLY A 17 8.61 19.03 2.98
C GLY A 17 9.43 18.55 1.78
N LEU A 18 10.06 17.38 1.93
CA LEU A 18 10.81 16.73 0.86
C LEU A 18 9.90 16.34 -0.31
N TRP A 19 8.72 15.79 -0.04
CA TRP A 19 7.74 15.44 -1.08
C TRP A 19 7.19 16.66 -1.81
N VAL A 20 6.90 17.76 -1.10
CA VAL A 20 6.44 19.01 -1.72
C VAL A 20 7.52 19.56 -2.63
N TYR A 21 8.77 19.57 -2.21
CA TYR A 21 9.89 20.01 -3.04
C TYR A 21 9.98 19.21 -4.34
N ASP A 22 9.95 17.87 -4.23
CA ASP A 22 10.03 17.00 -5.40
C ASP A 22 8.80 17.16 -6.31
N ALA A 23 7.59 17.30 -5.75
CA ALA A 23 6.38 17.50 -6.53
C ALA A 23 6.38 18.84 -7.29
N VAL A 24 6.84 19.92 -6.66
CA VAL A 24 6.98 21.24 -7.32
C VAL A 24 8.04 21.18 -8.40
N THR A 25 9.16 20.52 -8.14
CA THR A 25 10.22 20.32 -9.14
C THR A 25 9.69 19.56 -10.35
N ALA A 26 8.96 18.46 -10.13
CA ALA A 26 8.35 17.68 -11.20
C ALA A 26 7.37 18.51 -12.05
N LEU A 27 6.53 19.32 -11.38
CA LEU A 27 5.57 20.19 -12.06
C LEU A 27 6.27 21.27 -12.89
N ALA A 28 7.30 21.92 -12.33
CA ALA A 28 8.07 22.96 -13.01
C ALA A 28 8.75 22.39 -14.27
N THR A 29 9.43 21.25 -14.14
CA THR A 29 10.07 20.57 -15.27
C THR A 29 9.06 20.18 -16.36
N ALA A 30 7.89 19.67 -15.97
CA ALA A 30 6.84 19.34 -16.93
C ALA A 30 6.35 20.60 -17.70
N ILE A 31 6.12 21.71 -17.01
CA ILE A 31 5.69 22.97 -17.63
C ILE A 31 6.76 23.54 -18.57
N GLU A 32 8.03 23.53 -18.15
CA GLU A 32 9.16 23.98 -18.96
C GLU A 32 9.28 23.18 -20.26
N ASN A 33 9.13 21.86 -20.20
CA ASN A 33 9.15 21.00 -21.38
C ASN A 33 8.02 21.31 -22.37
N ILE A 34 6.83 21.69 -21.90
CA ILE A 34 5.72 22.11 -22.77
C ILE A 34 6.00 23.48 -23.38
N ALA A 35 6.51 24.42 -22.59
CA ALA A 35 6.79 25.79 -23.03
C ALA A 35 7.87 25.84 -24.11
N LEU A 36 8.89 24.99 -24.00
CA LEU A 36 9.92 24.83 -25.03
C LEU A 36 9.36 24.31 -26.36
N LEU A 37 8.34 23.44 -26.30
CA LEU A 37 7.72 22.84 -27.48
C LEU A 37 6.69 23.76 -28.16
N ASN A 38 6.03 24.63 -27.37
CA ASN A 38 4.79 25.30 -27.77
C ASN A 38 4.73 26.78 -27.34
N SER A 39 5.80 27.53 -27.57
CA SER A 39 5.87 28.98 -27.24
C SER A 39 4.74 29.81 -27.87
N THR A 40 4.05 29.29 -28.90
CA THR A 40 2.89 29.93 -29.54
C THR A 40 1.51 29.55 -28.95
N LEU A 41 1.40 28.47 -28.16
CA LEU A 41 0.10 27.99 -27.63
C LEU A 41 -0.24 28.52 -26.24
N PHE A 42 0.77 28.83 -25.42
CA PHE A 42 0.56 29.37 -24.07
C PHE A 42 -0.09 30.76 -24.10
N ASP A 43 0.28 31.60 -25.07
CA ASP A 43 -0.28 32.95 -25.23
C ASP A 43 -1.78 32.95 -25.56
N ILE A 44 -2.29 31.91 -26.23
CA ILE A 44 -3.69 31.82 -26.68
C ILE A 44 -4.63 31.43 -25.51
N ASN A 45 -4.14 30.67 -24.53
CA ASN A 45 -4.99 30.13 -23.45
C ASN A 45 -5.06 31.01 -22.20
N ILE A 46 -4.06 31.85 -21.92
CA ILE A 46 -4.07 32.76 -20.74
C ILE A 46 -4.96 34.00 -20.98
N MET A 47 -5.16 34.40 -22.24
CA MET A 47 -5.87 35.64 -22.62
C MET A 47 -7.41 35.58 -22.58
N ARG A 48 -8.05 34.43 -22.35
CA ARG A 48 -9.52 34.31 -22.52
C ARG A 48 -10.27 34.33 -21.19
N ASN A 49 -10.41 35.53 -20.62
CA ASN A 49 -11.33 35.79 -19.51
C ASN A 49 -12.80 35.72 -19.97
N GLY A 50 -13.45 34.59 -19.65
CA GLY A 50 -14.77 34.50 -19.01
C GLY A 50 -16.04 35.00 -19.73
N THR A 51 -17.02 34.11 -19.88
CA THR A 51 -18.44 34.34 -19.50
C THR A 51 -19.31 33.07 -19.66
N ASP A 52 -18.83 32.01 -20.32
CA ASP A 52 -19.64 30.80 -20.53
C ASP A 52 -19.47 29.78 -19.38
N LYS A 53 -20.56 29.48 -18.66
CA LYS A 53 -20.63 28.54 -17.53
C LYS A 53 -20.52 27.06 -17.93
N ARG A 54 -20.10 26.76 -19.16
CA ARG A 54 -19.79 25.40 -19.59
C ARG A 54 -18.39 25.01 -19.12
N LEU A 55 -18.30 23.98 -18.29
CA LEU A 55 -17.05 23.35 -17.86
C LEU A 55 -16.30 22.84 -19.10
N ARG A 56 -15.45 23.69 -19.68
CA ARG A 56 -14.66 23.37 -20.86
C ARG A 56 -13.42 22.59 -20.43
N ILE A 57 -13.20 21.42 -21.04
CA ILE A 57 -11.98 20.65 -20.84
C ILE A 57 -10.80 21.49 -21.34
N SER A 58 -9.77 21.65 -20.50
CA SER A 58 -8.55 22.38 -20.85
C SER A 58 -7.77 21.61 -21.92
N THR A 59 -7.38 22.28 -23.00
CA THR A 59 -6.48 21.71 -24.02
C THR A 59 -5.06 21.53 -23.49
N PHE A 60 -4.69 22.29 -22.46
CA PHE A 60 -3.39 22.21 -21.79
C PHE A 60 -3.30 21.01 -20.84
N GLY A 61 -4.42 20.59 -20.23
CA GLY A 61 -4.45 19.50 -19.24
C GLY A 61 -3.84 18.18 -19.73
N PRO A 62 -4.25 17.64 -20.89
CA PRO A 62 -3.67 16.42 -21.45
C PRO A 62 -2.17 16.54 -21.77
N GLN A 63 -1.71 17.70 -22.25
CA GLN A 63 -0.29 17.94 -22.51
C GLN A 63 0.52 17.96 -21.22
N LEU A 64 0.01 18.64 -20.18
CA LEU A 64 0.62 18.65 -18.86
C LEU A 64 0.70 17.26 -18.25
N LEU A 65 -0.38 16.49 -18.33
CA LEU A 65 -0.41 15.11 -17.83
C LEU A 65 0.63 14.24 -18.54
N ASN A 66 0.75 14.37 -19.86
CA ASN A 66 1.74 13.66 -20.65
C ASN A 66 3.18 14.00 -20.21
N GLU A 67 3.54 15.27 -20.12
CA GLU A 67 4.90 15.67 -19.71
C GLU A 67 5.20 15.31 -18.25
N LEU A 68 4.22 15.49 -17.35
CA LEU A 68 4.37 15.11 -15.94
C LEU A 68 4.59 13.60 -15.80
N SER A 69 3.85 12.77 -16.55
CA SER A 69 4.02 11.30 -16.53
C SER A 69 5.39 10.83 -17.01
N ARG A 70 6.07 11.63 -17.84
CA ARG A 70 7.40 11.33 -18.40
C ARG A 70 8.54 11.92 -17.59
N THR A 71 8.24 12.77 -16.62
CA THR A 71 9.24 13.46 -15.81
C THR A 71 9.97 12.46 -14.92
N LYS A 72 11.31 12.44 -15.02
CA LYS A 72 12.19 11.59 -14.22
C LYS A 72 13.41 12.36 -13.77
N PHE A 73 13.71 12.35 -12.47
CA PHE A 73 14.88 13.02 -11.90
C PHE A 73 15.21 12.45 -10.51
N ARG A 74 16.40 12.79 -9.99
CA ARG A 74 16.77 12.52 -8.59
C ARG A 74 16.34 13.69 -7.72
N GLY A 75 15.28 13.52 -6.93
CA GLY A 75 14.79 14.48 -5.95
C GLY A 75 15.47 14.35 -4.60
N LEU A 76 15.03 15.16 -3.64
CA LEU A 76 15.51 15.11 -2.26
C LEU A 76 14.96 13.89 -1.50
N SER A 77 13.80 13.36 -1.89
CA SER A 77 13.20 12.15 -1.31
C SER A 77 13.63 10.86 -2.01
N GLY A 78 14.48 10.94 -3.04
CA GLY A 78 14.90 9.80 -3.86
C GLY A 78 14.60 9.98 -5.34
N ASP A 79 14.55 8.88 -6.09
CA ASP A 79 14.23 8.92 -7.52
C ASP A 79 12.74 9.24 -7.72
N PHE A 80 12.46 10.28 -8.48
CA PHE A 80 11.12 10.64 -8.90
C PHE A 80 10.85 10.01 -10.27
N GLU A 81 9.90 9.09 -10.32
CA GLU A 81 9.39 8.48 -11.54
C GLU A 81 7.92 8.13 -11.32
N LEU A 82 7.05 8.47 -12.27
CA LEU A 82 5.64 8.07 -12.23
C LEU A 82 5.41 6.84 -13.10
N VAL A 83 4.74 5.83 -12.54
CA VAL A 83 4.25 4.64 -13.26
C VAL A 83 2.75 4.57 -13.01
N ASP A 84 1.95 4.57 -14.07
CA ASP A 84 0.48 4.60 -14.00
C ASP A 84 -0.07 5.73 -13.12
N GLY A 85 0.58 6.89 -13.15
CA GLY A 85 0.20 8.08 -12.37
C GLY A 85 0.58 8.02 -10.89
N LYS A 86 1.36 7.02 -10.46
CA LYS A 86 1.82 6.86 -9.07
C LYS A 86 3.33 6.96 -8.98
N LEU A 87 3.84 7.52 -7.89
CA LEU A 87 5.28 7.51 -7.62
C LEU A 87 5.77 6.06 -7.53
N LYS A 88 6.82 5.75 -8.30
CA LYS A 88 7.43 4.43 -8.31
C LYS A 88 8.12 4.16 -6.98
N GLN A 89 7.49 3.34 -6.15
CA GLN A 89 8.06 2.89 -4.89
C GLN A 89 8.92 1.65 -5.14
N SER A 90 10.22 1.73 -4.85
CA SER A 90 11.16 0.64 -5.08
C SER A 90 11.35 -0.26 -3.87
N THR A 91 11.19 0.28 -2.66
CA THR A 91 11.58 -0.38 -1.41
C THR A 91 10.62 -0.02 -0.29
N PHE A 92 10.23 -1.01 0.50
CA PHE A 92 9.44 -0.88 1.71
C PHE A 92 10.18 -1.51 2.88
N GLU A 93 10.13 -0.86 4.04
CA GLU A 93 10.65 -1.42 5.28
C GLU A 93 9.56 -2.24 5.99
N ILE A 94 9.93 -3.42 6.46
CA ILE A 94 9.10 -4.29 7.29
C ILE A 94 9.57 -4.12 8.72
N PHE A 95 8.69 -3.69 9.61
CA PHE A 95 8.97 -3.54 11.04
C PHE A 95 7.97 -4.33 11.89
N ASN A 96 8.42 -4.74 13.06
CA ASN A 96 7.62 -5.39 14.09
C ASN A 96 7.28 -4.38 15.19
N VAL A 97 6.00 -4.23 15.51
CA VAL A 97 5.55 -3.34 16.59
C VAL A 97 5.56 -4.12 17.90
N ILE A 98 6.28 -3.63 18.91
CA ILE A 98 6.46 -4.29 20.21
C ILE A 98 6.21 -3.26 21.31
N GLY A 99 5.12 -3.45 22.07
CA GLY A 99 4.67 -2.47 23.05
C GLY A 99 4.41 -1.11 22.39
N ASN A 100 5.14 -0.08 22.83
CA ASN A 100 5.05 1.27 22.27
C ASN A 100 6.16 1.58 21.26
N GLY A 101 6.99 0.59 20.90
CA GLY A 101 8.11 0.75 19.99
C GLY A 101 7.98 -0.07 18.71
N GLU A 102 8.89 0.16 17.79
CA GLU A 102 9.02 -0.60 16.54
C GLU A 102 10.44 -1.13 16.37
N LYS A 103 10.56 -2.26 15.68
CA LYS A 103 11.81 -2.92 15.36
C LYS A 103 11.83 -3.27 13.89
N SER A 104 12.70 -2.65 13.10
CA SER A 104 12.97 -3.05 11.72
C SER A 104 13.38 -4.53 11.64
N VAL A 105 12.71 -5.30 10.78
CA VAL A 105 12.97 -6.74 10.60
C VAL A 105 13.42 -7.11 9.18
N GLY A 106 13.27 -6.22 8.20
CA GLY A 106 13.78 -6.42 6.84
C GLY A 106 13.10 -5.48 5.85
N TYR A 107 13.18 -5.82 4.57
CA TYR A 107 12.68 -5.00 3.47
C TYR A 107 11.94 -5.84 2.44
N TRP A 108 10.97 -5.22 1.76
CA TRP A 108 10.41 -5.73 0.51
C TRP A 108 10.80 -4.80 -0.64
N ILE A 109 11.37 -5.37 -1.69
CA ILE A 109 11.87 -4.63 -2.84
C ILE A 109 11.21 -5.20 -4.08
N GLN A 110 10.65 -4.35 -4.94
CA GLN A 110 9.76 -4.79 -6.03
C GLN A 110 10.38 -5.89 -6.93
N ASN A 111 11.69 -5.83 -7.19
CA ASN A 111 12.39 -6.78 -8.06
C ASN A 111 13.05 -7.96 -7.30
N ARG A 112 13.19 -7.90 -5.97
CA ARG A 112 13.87 -8.94 -5.16
C ARG A 112 12.95 -9.67 -4.19
N GLY A 113 11.78 -9.11 -3.89
CA GLY A 113 10.88 -9.62 -2.86
C GLY A 113 11.40 -9.29 -1.45
N ILE A 114 11.31 -10.25 -0.52
CA ILE A 114 11.65 -10.07 0.90
C ILE A 114 13.14 -10.32 1.13
N THR A 115 13.83 -9.38 1.78
CA THR A 115 15.25 -9.51 2.15
C THR A 115 15.55 -8.93 3.54
N GLY A 116 16.59 -9.45 4.19
CA GLY A 116 17.06 -8.96 5.49
C GLY A 116 17.84 -7.63 5.42
N GLU A 117 18.48 -7.34 4.29
CA GLU A 117 19.38 -6.19 4.12
C GLU A 117 19.16 -5.45 2.80
N LEU A 118 19.12 -4.12 2.86
CA LEU A 118 18.89 -3.27 1.69
C LEU A 118 20.00 -3.40 0.62
N ASN A 119 21.25 -3.52 1.07
CA ASN A 119 22.44 -3.56 0.21
C ASN A 119 22.93 -4.98 -0.08
N SER A 120 22.11 -6.01 0.16
CA SER A 120 22.47 -7.39 -0.15
C SER A 120 22.87 -7.50 -1.63
N THR A 121 24.10 -7.90 -1.89
CA THR A 121 24.65 -8.17 -3.23
C THR A 121 24.26 -9.56 -3.75
N GLY A 122 23.39 -10.25 -3.02
CA GLY A 122 22.91 -11.60 -3.33
C GLY A 122 21.89 -11.67 -4.46
N THR A 123 21.80 -12.87 -5.04
CA THR A 123 21.04 -13.33 -6.21
C THR A 123 19.82 -12.49 -6.61
N THR A 124 19.79 -12.12 -7.89
CA THR A 124 18.76 -11.37 -8.63
C THR A 124 17.38 -12.06 -8.74
N MET A 125 17.11 -13.12 -7.95
CA MET A 125 15.84 -13.85 -8.00
C MET A 125 14.86 -13.31 -6.95
N TYR A 126 13.64 -13.04 -7.41
CA TYR A 126 12.53 -12.67 -6.54
C TYR A 126 12.24 -13.79 -5.52
N THR A 127 12.19 -13.44 -4.24
CA THR A 127 11.92 -14.39 -3.14
C THR A 127 10.85 -13.88 -2.19
N THR A 128 9.95 -14.77 -1.77
CA THR A 128 8.97 -14.51 -0.68
C THR A 128 9.36 -15.17 0.63
N SER A 129 10.57 -15.74 0.68
CA SER A 129 11.10 -16.39 1.88
C SER A 129 11.33 -15.35 2.98
N THR A 130 10.83 -15.65 4.17
CA THR A 130 11.00 -14.81 5.36
C THR A 130 12.20 -15.23 6.21
N LYS A 131 13.05 -16.14 5.71
CA LYS A 131 14.20 -16.68 6.45
C LYS A 131 15.28 -15.63 6.74
N GLU A 132 15.40 -14.62 5.88
CA GLU A 132 16.39 -13.55 6.03
C GLU A 132 15.91 -12.43 6.97
N LEU A 133 14.63 -12.43 7.37
CA LEU A 133 14.13 -11.43 8.30
C LEU A 133 14.77 -11.60 9.67
N LYS A 134 15.02 -10.48 10.35
CA LYS A 134 15.44 -10.48 11.76
C LYS A 134 14.32 -11.06 12.63
N SER A 135 14.68 -11.53 13.82
CA SER A 135 13.73 -12.13 14.76
C SER A 135 12.50 -11.25 15.03
N ILE A 136 11.32 -11.85 14.83
CA ILE A 136 9.98 -11.26 14.99
C ILE A 136 9.38 -11.77 16.30
N THR A 137 8.86 -10.85 17.11
CA THR A 137 8.08 -11.13 18.32
C THR A 137 6.60 -11.07 17.98
N TRP A 138 5.91 -12.18 18.19
CA TRP A 138 4.47 -12.33 18.00
C TRP A 138 3.71 -11.90 19.25
N PRO A 139 2.40 -11.60 19.14
CA PRO A 139 1.56 -11.30 20.29
C PRO A 139 1.69 -12.36 21.40
N GLY A 140 1.77 -11.91 22.65
CA GLY A 140 2.05 -12.78 23.80
C GLY A 140 3.54 -13.06 24.03
N ASP A 141 4.42 -12.16 23.57
CA ASP A 141 5.87 -12.19 23.78
C ASP A 141 6.57 -13.48 23.28
N SER A 142 6.05 -14.06 22.21
CA SER A 142 6.58 -15.30 21.63
C SER A 142 7.43 -15.05 20.39
N VAL A 143 8.59 -15.68 20.29
CA VAL A 143 9.39 -15.73 19.04
C VAL A 143 8.98 -16.87 18.11
N ILE A 144 8.10 -17.76 18.58
CA ILE A 144 7.62 -18.90 17.82
C ILE A 144 6.52 -18.42 16.87
N ARG A 145 6.73 -18.66 15.57
CA ARG A 145 5.75 -18.33 14.53
C ARG A 145 4.40 -19.03 14.82
N PRO A 146 3.29 -18.28 14.94
CA PRO A 146 1.97 -18.88 15.12
C PRO A 146 1.60 -19.66 13.86
N LYS A 147 0.92 -20.80 14.06
CA LYS A 147 0.51 -21.68 12.96
C LYS A 147 -0.67 -21.13 12.13
N GLY A 148 -1.23 -19.98 12.51
CA GLY A 148 -2.34 -19.32 11.82
C GLY A 148 -3.71 -19.93 12.13
N TRP A 149 -4.69 -19.67 11.27
CA TRP A 149 -6.03 -20.26 11.30
C TRP A 149 -5.97 -21.72 10.85
N ALA A 150 -5.49 -22.60 11.73
CA ALA A 150 -5.60 -24.03 11.52
C ALA A 150 -6.94 -24.51 12.10
N ILE A 151 -7.69 -25.31 11.34
CA ILE A 151 -8.77 -26.12 11.92
C ILE A 151 -8.10 -27.01 12.98
N PRO A 152 -8.57 -27.00 14.23
CA PRO A 152 -8.00 -27.83 15.27
C PRO A 152 -7.97 -29.29 14.79
N THR A 153 -6.78 -29.87 14.68
CA THR A 153 -6.64 -31.32 14.39
C THR A 153 -7.16 -32.17 15.54
N THR A 154 -7.23 -31.58 16.72
CA THR A 154 -7.82 -32.14 17.93
C THR A 154 -8.90 -31.19 18.45
N GLY A 155 -10.13 -31.69 18.50
CA GLY A 155 -11.29 -30.92 18.93
C GLY A 155 -12.58 -31.52 18.38
N LYS A 156 -13.70 -31.27 19.07
CA LYS A 156 -15.02 -31.62 18.56
C LYS A 156 -15.51 -30.50 17.64
N LEU A 157 -15.79 -30.80 16.38
CA LEU A 157 -16.55 -29.91 15.51
C LEU A 157 -17.97 -29.80 16.04
N ARG A 158 -18.49 -28.57 16.15
CA ARG A 158 -19.90 -28.33 16.42
C ARG A 158 -20.62 -28.15 15.09
N VAL A 159 -21.52 -29.06 14.77
CA VAL A 159 -22.34 -29.01 13.55
C VAL A 159 -23.71 -28.48 13.93
N GLY A 160 -24.14 -27.40 13.29
CA GLY A 160 -25.51 -26.89 13.40
C GLY A 160 -26.43 -27.75 12.54
N ILE A 161 -27.41 -28.40 13.17
CA ILE A 161 -28.34 -29.30 12.48
C ILE A 161 -29.74 -28.66 12.48
N PRO A 162 -30.36 -28.41 11.32
CA PRO A 162 -31.72 -27.90 11.26
C PRO A 162 -32.70 -28.98 11.74
N TRP A 163 -33.44 -28.68 12.80
CA TRP A 163 -34.48 -29.57 13.33
C TRP A 163 -35.77 -29.39 12.53
N LYS A 164 -35.99 -30.24 11.51
CA LYS A 164 -37.21 -30.23 10.70
C LYS A 164 -37.93 -31.58 10.78
N HIS A 165 -39.15 -31.56 11.28
CA HIS A 165 -40.00 -32.74 11.30
C HIS A 165 -40.35 -33.18 9.87
N GLY A 166 -40.16 -34.47 9.55
CA GLY A 166 -40.61 -35.10 8.31
C GLY A 166 -39.59 -35.23 7.18
N PHE A 167 -38.29 -34.98 7.41
CA PHE A 167 -37.22 -35.18 6.41
C PHE A 167 -36.08 -36.07 6.97
N THR A 168 -36.46 -37.19 7.59
CA THR A 168 -35.53 -38.13 8.23
C THR A 168 -34.66 -38.90 7.23
N GLU A 169 -35.01 -38.87 5.94
CA GLU A 169 -34.23 -39.47 4.85
C GLU A 169 -32.87 -38.77 4.66
N PHE A 170 -32.79 -37.50 5.07
CA PHE A 170 -31.61 -36.65 4.89
C PHE A 170 -30.83 -36.51 6.20
N VAL A 171 -31.55 -36.26 7.30
CA VAL A 171 -31.00 -36.11 8.64
C VAL A 171 -32.01 -36.60 9.68
N ASP A 172 -31.61 -37.56 10.50
CA ASP A 172 -32.37 -38.04 11.66
C ASP A 172 -31.68 -37.58 12.95
N VAL A 173 -32.43 -36.94 13.84
CA VAL A 173 -31.91 -36.36 15.09
C VAL A 173 -32.74 -36.88 16.26
N THR A 174 -32.07 -37.55 17.18
CA THR A 174 -32.65 -38.03 18.44
C THR A 174 -32.03 -37.29 19.61
N ILE A 175 -32.88 -36.85 20.55
CA ILE A 175 -32.42 -36.21 21.79
C ILE A 175 -32.75 -37.17 22.92
N ASP A 176 -31.72 -37.64 23.61
CA ASP A 176 -31.91 -38.46 24.81
C ASP A 176 -32.59 -37.62 25.90
N SER A 177 -33.77 -38.07 26.33
CA SER A 177 -34.59 -37.34 27.31
C SER A 177 -33.93 -37.20 28.68
N ALA A 178 -33.08 -38.16 29.08
CA ALA A 178 -32.40 -38.23 30.37
C ALA A 178 -31.07 -37.47 30.37
N THR A 179 -30.27 -37.60 29.31
CA THR A 179 -28.93 -36.97 29.24
C THR A 179 -28.91 -35.64 28.48
N LYS A 180 -30.00 -35.29 27.78
CA LYS A 180 -30.09 -34.18 26.81
C LYS A 180 -29.05 -34.25 25.69
N HIS A 181 -28.40 -35.40 25.51
CA HIS A 181 -27.44 -35.60 24.44
C HIS A 181 -28.17 -35.68 23.09
N THR A 182 -27.73 -34.91 22.12
CA THR A 182 -28.25 -34.96 20.74
C THR A 182 -27.41 -35.94 19.94
N ASN A 183 -28.05 -36.99 19.40
CA ASN A 183 -27.45 -37.90 18.45
C ASN A 183 -28.04 -37.62 17.07
N ALA A 184 -27.20 -37.41 16.07
CA ALA A 184 -27.65 -37.09 14.73
C ALA A 184 -26.96 -37.97 13.70
N THR A 185 -27.75 -38.52 12.80
CA THR A 185 -27.32 -39.32 11.65
C THR A 185 -27.84 -38.66 10.37
N GLY A 186 -27.17 -38.89 9.25
CA GLY A 186 -27.62 -38.38 7.95
C GLY A 186 -27.52 -39.46 6.88
N PHE A 187 -27.41 -39.02 5.63
CA PHE A 187 -27.21 -39.93 4.48
C PHE A 187 -26.16 -41.00 4.74
N ARG A 188 -26.53 -42.23 4.38
CA ARG A 188 -25.69 -43.41 4.41
C ARG A 188 -25.24 -43.78 3.00
#